data_AF-A0A9X2D373-F1
#
_entry.id   AF-A0A9X2D373-F1
#
_cell.length_a   1.000
_cell.length_b   1.000
_cell.length_c   1.000
_cell.angle_alpha   90.00
_cell.angle_beta   90.00
_cell.angle_gamma   90.00
#
_symmetry.space_group_name_H-M   'P 1'
#
loop_
_entity.id
_entity.type
_entity.pdbx_description
1 polymer ?
#
loop_
_entity_poly.entity_id
_entity_poly.type
_entity_poly.pdbx_seq_one_letter_code
_entity_poly.pdbx_strand_id
1 'polypeptide(L)'
;MTISTTVECNEIIHSSTNRRRWTPLEKQQIVHETYHSGATVSYVARKHGIPPSQLFYWRKLMENSALTGVKAEEAVVPQSEANELKKRIKQLEQVLGQKTLENEILREAVKLGRGKKTDLAATLAGNKRFRIRAIARALEISRSNLTQRLKKMEPHSTHYCKTEDNELLPYIREIIDKRSSYGYRRVTILLNHRLQSEGKLKVNHKRVYRIMKLNNLLLLAAKKKPTRSHDGKVITMRSNTRWCSDCFTLQCANGDRVHVAFAMDTCDREVISYISSTIGIDGRAIRDLIFESMEYRFGKVDVLPKPIQWLSDNGPCYVARETVEFARNLGFDVRTTPAYSPESNGMAEAFVKTFKRDYVAFSDPLDAHTLMKQLPAWFEDYNENAPHKGLKMMAPRQFIKKVLRG
;
A
#
# COMPACT_ATOMS: atom_id res chain seq x y z
N MET A 1 23.00 71.92 34.20
CA MET A 1 23.44 70.52 34.42
C MET A 1 23.19 69.73 33.15
N THR A 2 23.86 68.58 33.02
CA THR A 2 23.56 67.45 32.12
C THR A 2 23.58 67.67 30.60
N ILE A 3 24.10 66.65 29.91
CA ILE A 3 24.21 66.50 28.45
C ILE A 3 23.29 65.34 28.05
N SER A 4 22.67 65.36 26.88
CA SER A 4 22.29 64.11 26.21
C SER A 4 22.14 64.24 24.69
N THR A 5 22.57 63.20 23.99
CA THR A 5 22.32 62.85 22.58
C THR A 5 20.83 62.53 22.32
N THR A 6 20.31 62.38 21.08
CA THR A 6 20.90 61.92 19.80
C THR A 6 20.04 62.36 18.59
N VAL A 7 20.63 62.36 17.38
CA VAL A 7 20.17 61.80 16.06
C VAL A 7 18.68 61.38 15.94
N GLU A 8 17.92 61.61 14.86
CA GLU A 8 18.19 61.88 13.42
C GLU A 8 17.28 63.06 12.92
N CYS A 9 17.14 63.52 11.65
CA CYS A 9 17.48 63.05 10.29
C CYS A 9 17.88 64.23 9.36
N ASN A 10 18.19 63.93 8.08
CA ASN A 10 18.05 64.86 6.94
C ASN A 10 17.81 64.08 5.63
N GLU A 11 16.99 64.60 4.71
CA GLU A 11 16.48 63.86 3.54
C GLU A 11 17.43 63.81 2.33
N ILE A 12 17.21 62.84 1.44
CA ILE A 12 18.02 62.55 0.26
C ILE A 12 17.52 63.35 -0.95
N ILE A 13 18.36 64.22 -1.51
CA ILE A 13 18.13 64.81 -2.84
C ILE A 13 18.89 63.99 -3.90
N HIS A 14 18.15 63.33 -4.80
CA HIS A 14 18.73 62.64 -5.95
C HIS A 14 19.01 63.61 -7.12
N SER A 15 20.24 63.60 -7.65
CA SER A 15 20.57 64.24 -8.93
C SER A 15 21.17 63.22 -9.93
N SER A 16 20.44 62.93 -11.01
CA SER A 16 20.83 61.92 -12.01
C SER A 16 21.76 62.48 -13.08
N THR A 17 23.09 62.30 -12.93
CA THR A 17 24.06 62.68 -13.97
C THR A 17 24.19 61.63 -15.07
N ASN A 18 23.86 62.03 -16.30
CA ASN A 18 23.90 61.18 -17.49
C ASN A 18 25.36 60.89 -17.94
N ARG A 19 25.67 59.64 -18.33
CA ARG A 19 27.05 59.23 -18.67
C ARG A 19 27.46 59.75 -20.06
N ARG A 20 28.24 60.84 -20.08
CA ARG A 20 28.82 61.44 -21.30
C ARG A 20 29.59 60.37 -22.11
N ARG A 21 29.20 60.18 -23.38
CA ARG A 21 29.90 59.33 -24.34
C ARG A 21 30.94 60.16 -25.11
N TRP A 22 32.02 59.51 -25.53
CA TRP A 22 33.12 60.12 -26.29
C TRP A 22 33.38 59.31 -27.56
N THR A 23 33.46 59.97 -28.71
CA THR A 23 33.80 59.42 -30.02
C THR A 23 35.28 59.02 -30.11
N PRO A 24 35.70 58.24 -31.14
CA PRO A 24 37.11 57.91 -31.33
C PRO A 24 38.02 59.14 -31.54
N LEU A 25 37.55 60.14 -32.30
CA LEU A 25 38.31 61.37 -32.59
C LEU A 25 38.50 62.25 -31.34
N GLU A 26 37.46 62.46 -30.54
CA GLU A 26 37.58 63.20 -29.28
C GLU A 26 38.57 62.52 -28.32
N LYS A 27 38.55 61.18 -28.23
CA LYS A 27 39.54 60.43 -27.42
C LYS A 27 40.96 60.66 -27.91
N GLN A 28 41.17 60.69 -29.23
CA GLN A 28 42.49 60.95 -29.82
C GLN A 28 42.97 62.37 -29.52
N GLN A 29 42.10 63.38 -29.65
CA GLN A 29 42.42 64.76 -29.30
C GLN A 29 42.77 64.93 -27.81
N ILE A 30 41.96 64.34 -26.92
CA ILE A 30 42.18 64.42 -25.46
C ILE A 30 43.47 63.67 -25.05
N VAL A 31 43.79 62.54 -25.68
CA VAL A 31 45.06 61.84 -25.48
C VAL A 31 46.23 62.67 -26.02
N HIS A 32 46.10 63.29 -27.19
CA HIS A 32 47.14 64.15 -27.77
C HIS A 32 47.43 65.39 -26.91
N GLU A 33 46.41 65.95 -26.23
CA GLU A 33 46.60 67.02 -25.23
C GLU A 33 47.54 66.59 -24.08
N THR A 34 47.63 65.29 -23.75
CA THR A 34 48.56 64.79 -22.71
C THR A 34 50.03 64.70 -23.13
N TYR A 35 50.36 64.95 -24.40
CA TYR A 35 51.74 64.97 -24.91
C TYR A 35 52.27 66.39 -25.16
N HIS A 36 51.48 67.43 -24.91
CA HIS A 36 51.94 68.83 -25.01
C HIS A 36 52.86 69.18 -23.84
N SER A 37 53.89 69.98 -24.08
CA SER A 37 54.87 70.38 -23.07
C SER A 37 54.20 71.10 -21.88
N GLY A 38 54.46 70.61 -20.67
CA GLY A 38 53.87 71.12 -19.42
C GLY A 38 52.48 70.55 -19.06
N ALA A 39 51.81 69.82 -19.96
CA ALA A 39 50.53 69.18 -19.63
C ALA A 39 50.73 67.92 -18.77
N THR A 40 49.97 67.79 -17.67
CA THR A 40 49.92 66.54 -16.88
C THR A 40 48.62 65.79 -17.13
N VAL A 41 48.68 64.45 -17.09
CA VAL A 41 47.49 63.60 -17.30
C VAL A 41 46.36 63.95 -16.31
N SER A 42 46.70 64.24 -15.04
CA SER A 42 45.73 64.66 -14.01
C SER A 42 45.21 66.09 -14.17
N TYR A 43 45.81 66.92 -15.03
CA TYR A 43 45.26 68.22 -15.44
C TYR A 43 44.27 68.04 -16.61
N VAL A 44 44.69 67.36 -17.68
CA VAL A 44 43.85 67.08 -18.86
C VAL A 44 42.60 66.27 -18.47
N ALA A 45 42.76 65.28 -17.59
CA ALA A 45 41.65 64.51 -17.03
C ALA A 45 40.60 65.41 -16.33
N ARG A 46 41.04 66.37 -15.51
CA ARG A 46 40.14 67.34 -14.85
C ARG A 46 39.48 68.29 -15.85
N LYS A 47 40.23 68.83 -16.81
CA LYS A 47 39.74 69.73 -17.86
C LYS A 47 38.56 69.15 -18.64
N HIS A 48 38.61 67.84 -18.94
CA HIS A 48 37.57 67.14 -19.70
C HIS A 48 36.53 66.40 -18.83
N GLY A 49 36.67 66.43 -17.49
CA GLY A 49 35.76 65.74 -16.57
C GLY A 49 35.86 64.20 -16.60
N ILE A 50 37.06 63.67 -16.88
CA ILE A 50 37.33 62.23 -17.05
C ILE A 50 38.14 61.71 -15.85
N PRO A 51 37.86 60.50 -15.31
CA PRO A 51 38.72 59.87 -14.32
C PRO A 51 40.15 59.64 -14.87
N PRO A 52 41.23 60.03 -14.17
CA PRO A 52 42.60 59.90 -14.71
C PRO A 52 42.97 58.48 -15.15
N SER A 53 42.50 57.45 -14.46
CA SER A 53 42.69 56.04 -14.83
C SER A 53 42.13 55.68 -16.21
N GLN A 54 41.03 56.31 -16.64
CA GLN A 54 40.44 56.11 -17.96
C GLN A 54 41.29 56.77 -19.06
N LEU A 55 41.90 57.92 -18.77
CA LEU A 55 42.80 58.61 -19.71
C LEU A 55 44.14 57.87 -19.86
N PHE A 56 44.72 57.33 -18.78
CA PHE A 56 45.87 56.42 -18.86
C PHE A 56 45.57 55.17 -19.69
N TYR A 57 44.37 54.59 -19.55
CA TYR A 57 43.94 53.43 -20.35
C TYR A 57 43.82 53.77 -21.85
N TRP A 58 43.26 54.92 -22.21
CA TRP A 58 43.19 55.37 -23.61
C TRP A 58 44.58 55.65 -24.20
N ARG A 59 45.49 56.26 -23.43
CA ARG A 59 46.87 56.47 -23.85
C ARG A 59 47.58 55.15 -24.17
N LYS A 60 47.47 54.16 -23.26
CA LYS A 60 48.08 52.83 -23.45
C LYS A 60 47.49 52.07 -24.66
N LEU A 61 46.20 52.25 -24.96
CA LEU A 61 45.60 51.71 -26.18
C LEU A 61 46.21 52.34 -27.45
N MET A 62 46.37 53.66 -27.49
CA MET A 62 46.97 54.35 -28.63
C MET A 62 48.44 53.96 -28.86
N GLU A 63 49.25 53.88 -27.79
CA GLU A 63 50.64 53.44 -27.87
C GLU A 63 50.75 52.01 -28.43
N ASN A 64 49.88 51.08 -27.98
CA ASN A 64 49.81 49.71 -28.52
C ASN A 64 49.37 49.65 -29.99
N SER A 65 48.37 50.44 -30.39
CA SER A 65 47.87 50.45 -31.78
C SER A 65 48.86 51.07 -32.77
N ALA A 66 49.61 52.11 -32.36
CA ALA A 66 50.67 52.70 -33.17
C ALA A 66 51.81 51.70 -33.43
N LEU A 67 52.21 50.93 -32.42
CA LEU A 67 53.26 49.91 -32.52
C LEU A 67 52.95 48.75 -33.48
N THR A 68 51.67 48.50 -33.80
CA THR A 68 51.25 47.45 -34.75
C THR A 68 51.10 47.90 -36.20
N GLY A 69 51.16 49.21 -36.50
CA GLY A 69 50.82 49.74 -37.84
C GLY A 69 51.99 49.92 -38.82
N VAL A 70 53.21 49.49 -38.49
CA VAL A 70 54.45 49.93 -39.19
C VAL A 70 55.23 48.77 -39.85
N LYS A 71 54.72 47.52 -39.84
CA LYS A 71 55.38 46.37 -40.49
C LYS A 71 54.40 45.40 -41.14
N ALA A 72 54.77 44.95 -42.35
CA ALA A 72 54.08 44.05 -43.27
C ALA A 72 52.85 44.63 -44.00
N GLU A 73 52.89 44.57 -45.33
CA GLU A 73 51.79 44.91 -46.25
C GLU A 73 50.82 43.71 -46.46
N GLU A 74 50.58 42.93 -45.41
CA GLU A 74 49.50 41.93 -45.40
C GLU A 74 48.17 42.59 -44.99
N ALA A 75 47.05 42.07 -45.49
CA ALA A 75 45.73 42.54 -45.08
C ALA A 75 45.49 42.20 -43.59
N VAL A 76 45.68 43.17 -42.71
CA VAL A 76 45.65 42.99 -41.25
C VAL A 76 44.24 42.63 -40.77
N VAL A 77 43.94 41.33 -40.75
CA VAL A 77 42.72 40.77 -40.15
C VAL A 77 42.67 41.22 -38.68
N PRO A 78 41.60 41.90 -38.23
CA PRO A 78 41.49 42.37 -36.86
C PRO A 78 41.70 41.24 -35.85
N GLN A 79 42.49 41.51 -34.81
CA GLN A 79 42.90 40.47 -33.85
C GLN A 79 41.72 39.85 -33.06
N SER A 80 40.52 40.45 -33.09
CA SER A 80 39.28 39.81 -32.63
C SER A 80 38.82 38.68 -33.55
N GLU A 81 38.74 38.95 -34.86
CA GLU A 81 38.27 38.03 -35.89
C GLU A 81 39.17 36.80 -36.00
N ALA A 82 40.49 36.99 -36.00
CA ALA A 82 41.45 35.87 -35.95
C ALA A 82 41.29 35.01 -34.69
N ASN A 83 40.89 35.61 -33.56
CA ASN A 83 40.61 34.88 -32.32
C ASN A 83 39.21 34.22 -32.33
N GLU A 84 38.23 34.78 -33.03
CA GLU A 84 36.90 34.19 -33.23
C GLU A 84 36.95 32.99 -34.18
N LEU A 85 37.71 33.08 -35.27
CA LEU A 85 38.01 31.94 -36.14
C LEU A 85 38.72 30.81 -35.39
N LYS A 86 39.74 31.12 -34.56
CA LYS A 86 40.40 30.12 -33.70
C LYS A 86 39.45 29.48 -32.68
N LYS A 87 38.55 30.26 -32.05
CA LYS A 87 37.48 29.71 -31.19
C LYS A 87 36.55 28.80 -31.99
N ARG A 88 36.21 29.16 -33.24
CA ARG A 88 35.29 28.41 -34.09
C ARG A 88 35.88 27.09 -34.57
N ILE A 89 37.16 27.07 -34.98
CA ILE A 89 37.91 25.85 -35.31
C ILE A 89 37.86 24.89 -34.11
N LYS A 90 38.23 25.37 -32.91
CA LYS A 90 38.19 24.55 -31.68
C LYS A 90 36.79 24.01 -31.33
N GLN A 91 35.73 24.77 -31.60
CA GLN A 91 34.35 24.28 -31.47
C GLN A 91 34.04 23.18 -32.49
N LEU A 92 34.43 23.35 -33.75
CA LEU A 92 34.19 22.38 -34.81
C LEU A 92 34.95 21.07 -34.57
N GLU A 93 36.22 21.13 -34.17
CA GLU A 93 37.01 19.99 -33.71
C GLU A 93 36.32 19.24 -32.56
N GLN A 94 35.82 19.97 -31.56
CA GLN A 94 35.12 19.39 -30.41
C GLN A 94 33.76 18.77 -30.78
N VAL A 95 33.06 19.29 -31.80
CA VAL A 95 31.83 18.70 -32.33
C VAL A 95 32.14 17.46 -33.17
N LEU A 96 33.15 17.53 -34.04
CA LEU A 96 33.62 16.42 -34.86
C LEU A 96 34.04 15.23 -34.00
N GLY A 97 34.90 15.46 -33.00
CA GLY A 97 35.35 14.43 -32.05
C GLY A 97 34.22 13.85 -31.17
N GLN A 98 33.10 14.55 -31.00
CA GLN A 98 31.90 13.99 -30.37
C GLN A 98 31.08 13.14 -31.36
N LYS A 99 31.01 13.56 -32.64
CA LYS A 99 30.27 12.85 -33.69
C LYS A 99 30.98 11.60 -34.20
N THR A 100 32.31 11.54 -34.20
CA THR A 100 33.06 10.30 -34.47
C THR A 100 32.81 9.26 -33.39
N LEU A 101 32.97 9.62 -32.12
CA LEU A 101 32.70 8.74 -30.96
C LEU A 101 31.24 8.25 -30.93
N GLU A 102 30.27 9.09 -31.30
CA GLU A 102 28.86 8.71 -31.42
C GLU A 102 28.64 7.68 -32.54
N ASN A 103 29.29 7.85 -33.70
CA ASN A 103 29.25 6.88 -34.79
C ASN A 103 29.93 5.55 -34.43
N GLU A 104 31.04 5.55 -33.70
CA GLU A 104 31.68 4.32 -33.19
C GLU A 104 30.75 3.53 -32.28
N ILE A 105 30.12 4.20 -31.31
CA ILE A 105 29.18 3.58 -30.37
C ILE A 105 27.97 3.02 -31.12
N LEU A 106 27.43 3.75 -32.10
CA LEU A 106 26.31 3.28 -32.93
C LEU A 106 26.69 2.07 -33.80
N ARG A 107 27.90 2.06 -34.40
CA ARG A 107 28.41 0.91 -35.17
C ARG A 107 28.56 -0.33 -34.29
N GLU A 108 29.09 -0.18 -33.08
CA GLU A 108 29.20 -1.29 -32.11
C GLU A 108 27.82 -1.75 -31.60
N ALA A 109 26.87 -0.83 -31.39
CA ALA A 109 25.49 -1.17 -31.05
C ALA A 109 24.80 -1.99 -32.15
N VAL A 110 25.06 -1.68 -33.43
CA VAL A 110 24.53 -2.44 -34.58
C VAL A 110 25.16 -3.84 -34.68
N LYS A 111 26.47 -3.99 -34.41
CA LYS A 111 27.13 -5.32 -34.32
C LYS A 111 26.50 -6.23 -33.27
N LEU A 112 26.05 -5.65 -32.16
CA LEU A 112 25.37 -6.37 -31.06
C LEU A 112 23.92 -6.78 -31.39
N GLY A 113 23.42 -6.45 -32.59
CA GLY A 113 22.15 -6.92 -33.12
C GLY A 113 20.94 -6.01 -32.83
N ARG A 114 19.76 -6.44 -33.30
CA ARG A 114 18.51 -5.70 -33.14
C ARG A 114 17.85 -6.00 -31.79
N GLY A 115 18.21 -5.23 -30.77
CA GLY A 115 17.60 -5.26 -29.44
C GLY A 115 17.04 -3.91 -28.99
N LYS A 116 16.49 -3.83 -27.76
CA LYS A 116 16.08 -2.54 -27.19
C LYS A 116 17.32 -1.70 -26.88
N LYS A 117 17.28 -0.39 -27.17
CA LYS A 117 18.36 0.58 -26.89
C LYS A 117 18.95 0.44 -25.46
N THR A 118 18.10 0.17 -24.46
CA THR A 118 18.50 -0.01 -23.05
C THR A 118 19.29 -1.29 -22.78
N ASP A 119 19.09 -2.34 -23.56
CA ASP A 119 19.73 -3.65 -23.40
C ASP A 119 21.10 -3.63 -24.08
N LEU A 120 21.15 -3.12 -25.32
CA LEU A 120 22.39 -2.84 -26.07
C LEU A 120 23.33 -1.88 -25.31
N ALA A 121 22.77 -0.86 -24.65
CA ALA A 121 23.58 0.03 -23.82
C ALA A 121 24.17 -0.63 -22.57
N ALA A 122 23.49 -1.63 -21.99
CA ALA A 122 23.97 -2.35 -20.83
C ALA A 122 25.14 -3.28 -21.20
N THR A 123 25.07 -3.98 -22.34
CA THR A 123 26.18 -4.80 -22.86
C THR A 123 27.37 -3.94 -23.28
N LEU A 124 27.14 -2.83 -24.00
CA LEU A 124 28.21 -1.86 -24.34
C LEU A 124 28.92 -1.28 -23.11
N ALA A 125 28.17 -1.02 -22.02
CA ALA A 125 28.75 -0.53 -20.77
C ALA A 125 29.47 -1.64 -19.99
N GLY A 126 28.97 -2.88 -20.03
CA GLY A 126 29.65 -4.06 -19.48
C GLY A 126 31.01 -4.33 -20.13
N ASN A 127 31.13 -4.09 -21.44
CA ASN A 127 32.38 -4.19 -22.19
C ASN A 127 33.41 -3.10 -21.83
N LYS A 128 33.09 -2.10 -20.99
CA LYS A 128 33.94 -1.01 -20.48
C LYS A 128 34.64 -0.09 -21.51
N ARG A 129 34.58 -0.42 -22.81
CA ARG A 129 35.23 0.28 -23.94
C ARG A 129 34.86 1.77 -24.07
N PHE A 130 33.63 2.13 -23.72
CA PHE A 130 33.12 3.51 -23.85
C PHE A 130 32.62 4.06 -22.51
N ARG A 131 32.82 5.36 -22.28
CA ARG A 131 32.31 6.05 -21.07
C ARG A 131 30.78 6.03 -21.05
N ILE A 132 30.18 5.67 -19.91
CA ILE A 132 28.71 5.58 -19.72
C ILE A 132 27.95 6.84 -20.21
N ARG A 133 28.53 8.05 -20.04
CA ARG A 133 27.93 9.32 -20.52
C ARG A 133 27.88 9.42 -22.06
N ALA A 134 28.83 8.81 -22.78
CA ALA A 134 28.84 8.76 -24.23
C ALA A 134 27.83 7.71 -24.74
N ILE A 135 27.82 6.50 -24.17
CA ILE A 135 26.84 5.45 -24.49
C ILE A 135 25.40 5.97 -24.31
N ALA A 136 25.13 6.60 -23.16
CA ALA A 136 23.80 7.13 -22.86
C ALA A 136 23.35 8.24 -23.82
N ARG A 137 24.28 9.06 -24.33
CA ARG A 137 24.00 10.09 -25.33
C ARG A 137 23.73 9.47 -26.71
N ALA A 138 24.66 8.66 -27.20
CA ALA A 138 24.60 8.07 -28.55
C ALA A 138 23.39 7.14 -28.75
N LEU A 139 22.90 6.51 -27.66
CA LEU A 139 21.70 5.67 -27.69
C LEU A 139 20.44 6.37 -27.14
N GLU A 140 20.48 7.68 -26.88
CA GLU A 140 19.33 8.51 -26.48
C GLU A 140 18.58 8.00 -25.24
N ILE A 141 19.32 7.53 -24.22
CA ILE A 141 18.76 6.96 -22.99
C ILE A 141 19.23 7.72 -21.75
N SER A 142 18.43 7.68 -20.68
CA SER A 142 18.84 8.27 -19.40
C SER A 142 20.05 7.56 -18.80
N ARG A 143 21.10 8.33 -18.48
CA ARG A 143 22.28 7.87 -17.73
C ARG A 143 21.91 7.25 -16.38
N SER A 144 20.89 7.75 -15.69
CA SER A 144 20.47 7.20 -14.39
C SER A 144 19.86 5.80 -14.56
N ASN A 145 19.06 5.58 -15.61
CA ASN A 145 18.50 4.26 -15.94
C ASN A 145 19.61 3.26 -16.27
N LEU A 146 20.58 3.64 -17.12
CA LEU A 146 21.73 2.78 -17.46
C LEU A 146 22.58 2.42 -16.22
N THR A 147 22.89 3.38 -15.36
CA THR A 147 23.64 3.11 -14.10
C THR A 147 22.82 2.28 -13.10
N GLN A 148 21.50 2.46 -13.03
CA GLN A 148 20.62 1.63 -12.19
C GLN A 148 20.50 0.20 -12.73
N ARG A 149 20.48 0.00 -14.05
CA ARG A 149 20.48 -1.32 -14.68
C ARG A 149 21.78 -2.09 -14.40
N LEU A 150 22.93 -1.43 -14.54
CA LEU A 150 24.23 -2.03 -14.19
C LEU A 150 24.27 -2.45 -12.71
N LYS A 151 23.78 -1.61 -11.79
CA LYS A 151 23.64 -2.00 -10.37
C LYS A 151 22.63 -3.13 -10.12
N LYS A 152 21.57 -3.25 -10.94
CA LYS A 152 20.56 -4.32 -10.84
C LYS A 152 21.03 -5.66 -11.42
N MET A 153 22.19 -5.73 -12.06
CA MET A 153 22.80 -7.01 -12.45
C MET A 153 23.62 -7.64 -11.32
N GLU A 154 23.90 -6.91 -10.24
CA GLU A 154 24.37 -7.54 -9.01
C GLU A 154 23.19 -8.21 -8.28
N PRO A 155 23.34 -9.45 -7.80
CA PRO A 155 22.26 -10.20 -7.15
C PRO A 155 22.01 -9.69 -5.72
N HIS A 156 21.29 -8.58 -5.60
CA HIS A 156 20.65 -8.25 -4.32
C HIS A 156 19.73 -9.39 -3.88
N SER A 157 19.94 -9.90 -2.66
CA SER A 157 18.99 -10.78 -2.01
C SER A 157 17.65 -10.04 -1.85
N THR A 158 16.70 -10.36 -2.71
CA THR A 158 15.37 -9.72 -2.76
C THR A 158 14.40 -10.31 -1.72
N HIS A 159 14.88 -11.22 -0.86
CA HIS A 159 14.11 -11.72 0.26
C HIS A 159 14.05 -10.67 1.37
N TYR A 160 12.90 -9.98 1.45
CA TYR A 160 12.49 -9.29 2.67
C TYR A 160 12.42 -10.33 3.79
N CYS A 161 13.44 -10.34 4.64
CA CYS A 161 13.51 -11.14 5.85
C CYS A 161 13.72 -10.19 7.02
N LYS A 162 12.65 -9.86 7.74
CA LYS A 162 12.78 -9.31 9.09
C LYS A 162 12.99 -10.49 10.04
N THR A 163 13.93 -10.40 10.97
CA THR A 163 14.07 -11.36 12.08
C THR A 163 12.76 -11.53 12.85
N GLU A 164 12.06 -10.41 13.11
CA GLU A 164 10.69 -10.36 13.66
C GLU A 164 9.64 -11.24 12.90
N ASP A 165 9.82 -11.52 11.60
CA ASP A 165 8.88 -12.37 10.84
C ASP A 165 9.01 -13.86 11.23
N ASN A 166 10.18 -14.29 11.72
CA ASN A 166 10.42 -15.64 12.22
C ASN A 166 9.80 -15.83 13.62
N GLU A 167 9.80 -14.81 14.47
CA GLU A 167 9.15 -14.85 15.79
C GLU A 167 7.65 -15.13 15.70
N LEU A 168 6.99 -14.67 14.63
CA LEU A 168 5.56 -14.89 14.39
C LEU A 168 5.24 -16.28 13.84
N LEU A 169 6.23 -17.01 13.29
CA LEU A 169 6.00 -18.28 12.61
C LEU A 169 5.53 -19.42 13.55
N PRO A 170 6.10 -19.63 14.75
CA PRO A 170 5.60 -20.62 15.70
C PRO A 170 4.13 -20.40 16.08
N TYR A 171 3.75 -19.15 16.40
CA TYR A 171 2.38 -18.78 16.71
C TYR A 171 1.42 -19.01 15.53
N ILE A 172 1.86 -18.73 14.30
CA ILE A 172 1.09 -18.99 13.08
C ILE A 172 0.89 -20.50 12.86
N ARG A 173 1.93 -21.33 13.10
CA ARG A 173 1.83 -22.80 13.01
C ARG A 173 0.85 -23.34 14.06
N GLU A 174 1.02 -23.01 15.33
CA GLU A 174 0.15 -23.50 16.42
C GLU A 174 -1.34 -23.19 16.18
N ILE A 175 -1.66 -22.06 15.55
CA ILE A 175 -3.03 -21.70 15.15
C ILE A 175 -3.51 -22.57 13.97
N ILE A 176 -2.67 -22.84 12.98
CA ILE A 176 -3.01 -23.66 11.80
C ILE A 176 -3.12 -25.13 12.19
N ASP A 177 -2.25 -25.65 13.06
CA ASP A 177 -2.30 -27.03 13.54
C ASP A 177 -3.62 -27.30 14.29
N LYS A 178 -4.13 -26.30 15.03
CA LYS A 178 -5.45 -26.35 15.71
C LYS A 178 -6.64 -26.02 14.80
N ARG A 179 -6.44 -25.30 13.69
CA ARG A 179 -7.51 -24.77 12.82
C ARG A 179 -7.08 -24.80 11.35
N SER A 180 -6.78 -25.99 10.85
CA SER A 180 -6.17 -26.23 9.54
C SER A 180 -7.00 -25.71 8.35
N SER A 181 -8.32 -25.56 8.49
CA SER A 181 -9.21 -24.92 7.50
C SER A 181 -9.15 -23.38 7.45
N TYR A 182 -8.36 -22.72 8.31
CA TYR A 182 -8.38 -21.26 8.45
C TYR A 182 -7.41 -20.58 7.47
N GLY A 183 -7.96 -19.91 6.46
CA GLY A 183 -7.17 -19.03 5.59
C GLY A 183 -6.59 -17.81 6.34
N TYR A 184 -5.50 -17.25 5.82
CA TYR A 184 -4.65 -16.22 6.48
C TYR A 184 -5.39 -15.07 7.18
N ARG A 185 -6.57 -14.65 6.70
CA ARG A 185 -7.38 -13.60 7.34
C ARG A 185 -7.95 -14.01 8.70
N ARG A 186 -8.34 -15.27 8.87
CA ARG A 186 -8.82 -15.81 10.16
C ARG A 186 -7.64 -16.06 11.11
N VAL A 187 -6.55 -16.64 10.59
CA VAL A 187 -5.27 -16.81 11.33
C VAL A 187 -4.76 -15.47 11.86
N THR A 188 -4.81 -14.40 11.06
CA THR A 188 -4.43 -13.04 11.52
C THR A 188 -5.25 -12.56 12.72
N ILE A 189 -6.53 -12.91 12.79
CA ILE A 189 -7.41 -12.47 13.89
C ILE A 189 -7.07 -13.23 15.16
N LEU A 190 -6.99 -14.57 15.11
CA LEU A 190 -6.58 -15.40 16.25
C LEU A 190 -5.18 -15.02 16.75
N LEU A 191 -4.23 -14.81 15.84
CA LEU A 191 -2.88 -14.32 16.16
C LEU A 191 -2.95 -12.96 16.86
N ASN A 192 -3.76 -12.02 16.36
CA ASN A 192 -3.90 -10.72 16.99
C ASN A 192 -4.60 -10.78 18.35
N HIS A 193 -5.55 -11.69 18.59
CA HIS A 193 -6.11 -11.89 19.92
C HIS A 193 -5.03 -12.35 20.91
N ARG A 194 -4.24 -13.36 20.54
CA ARG A 194 -3.13 -13.84 21.38
C ARG A 194 -2.06 -12.78 21.62
N LEU A 195 -1.66 -12.04 20.59
CA LEU A 195 -0.71 -10.93 20.73
C LEU A 195 -1.26 -9.86 21.69
N GLN A 196 -2.55 -9.54 21.65
CA GLN A 196 -3.17 -8.61 22.59
C GLN A 196 -3.16 -9.11 24.04
N SER A 197 -3.43 -10.41 24.30
CA SER A 197 -3.29 -10.98 25.65
C SER A 197 -1.83 -11.06 26.12
N GLU A 198 -0.87 -11.16 25.20
CA GLU A 198 0.58 -11.08 25.48
C GLU A 198 1.10 -9.61 25.50
N GLY A 199 0.23 -8.60 25.47
CA GLY A 199 0.59 -7.17 25.49
C GLY A 199 1.27 -6.64 24.20
N LYS A 200 1.38 -7.47 23.16
CA LYS A 200 2.12 -7.20 21.92
C LYS A 200 1.28 -6.44 20.88
N LEU A 201 1.95 -5.70 20.01
CA LEU A 201 1.33 -4.91 18.94
C LEU A 201 0.65 -5.80 17.88
N LYS A 202 -0.48 -5.31 17.35
CA LYS A 202 -1.29 -6.04 16.36
C LYS A 202 -0.58 -6.11 15.00
N VAL A 203 -0.57 -7.29 14.40
CA VAL A 203 0.04 -7.59 13.10
C VAL A 203 -0.95 -7.36 11.95
N ASN A 204 -0.46 -6.75 10.88
CA ASN A 204 -1.23 -6.55 9.64
C ASN A 204 -1.38 -7.87 8.85
N HIS A 205 -2.58 -8.15 8.33
CA HIS A 205 -2.86 -9.36 7.54
C HIS A 205 -1.96 -9.55 6.31
N LYS A 206 -1.39 -8.47 5.74
CA LYS A 206 -0.40 -8.53 4.66
C LYS A 206 0.95 -9.10 5.11
N ARG A 207 1.30 -8.98 6.40
CA ARG A 207 2.49 -9.60 7.02
C ARG A 207 2.26 -11.10 7.18
N VAL A 208 1.15 -11.49 7.81
CA VAL A 208 0.74 -12.89 7.99
C VAL A 208 0.65 -13.63 6.64
N TYR A 209 0.02 -13.02 5.63
CA TYR A 209 -0.06 -13.60 4.28
C TYR A 209 1.32 -13.89 3.67
N ARG A 210 2.30 -12.98 3.83
CA ARG A 210 3.67 -13.21 3.34
C ARG A 210 4.35 -14.34 4.09
N ILE A 211 4.30 -14.36 5.42
CA ILE A 211 4.90 -15.41 6.25
C ILE A 211 4.32 -16.79 5.89
N MET A 212 2.99 -16.89 5.79
CA MET A 212 2.31 -18.12 5.36
C MET A 212 2.68 -18.51 3.93
N LYS A 213 2.79 -17.56 2.98
CA LYS A 213 3.20 -17.85 1.60
C LYS A 213 4.63 -18.41 1.53
N LEU A 214 5.57 -17.81 2.25
CA LEU A 214 6.98 -18.25 2.25
C LEU A 214 7.17 -19.63 2.90
N ASN A 215 6.30 -19.99 3.85
CA ASN A 215 6.32 -21.29 4.52
C ASN A 215 5.38 -22.34 3.88
N ASN A 216 4.79 -22.06 2.71
CA ASN A 216 3.79 -22.90 2.03
C ASN A 216 2.53 -23.22 2.87
N LEU A 217 2.24 -22.43 3.91
CA LEU A 217 1.09 -22.58 4.82
C LEU A 217 -0.21 -21.97 4.26
N LEU A 218 -0.34 -21.80 2.94
CA LEU A 218 -1.55 -21.27 2.32
C LEU A 218 -2.45 -22.40 1.84
N LEU A 219 -3.73 -22.34 2.24
CA LEU A 219 -4.77 -23.22 1.72
C LEU A 219 -4.77 -23.25 0.18
N LEU A 220 -4.87 -24.46 -0.37
CA LEU A 220 -5.10 -24.67 -1.80
C LEU A 220 -6.39 -23.97 -2.24
N ALA A 221 -6.36 -23.37 -3.43
CA ALA A 221 -7.50 -22.66 -3.98
C ALA A 221 -8.61 -23.65 -4.38
N ALA A 222 -9.64 -23.78 -3.54
CA ALA A 222 -10.83 -24.55 -3.87
C ALA A 222 -11.44 -24.06 -5.21
N LYS A 223 -11.81 -24.99 -6.10
CA LYS A 223 -12.49 -24.68 -7.36
C LYS A 223 -13.73 -23.81 -7.07
N LYS A 224 -13.83 -22.66 -7.74
CA LYS A 224 -15.02 -21.79 -7.63
C LYS A 224 -16.26 -22.57 -8.09
N LYS A 225 -17.12 -22.98 -7.15
CA LYS A 225 -18.50 -23.35 -7.50
C LYS A 225 -19.21 -22.10 -8.06
N PRO A 226 -20.12 -22.25 -9.04
CA PRO A 226 -20.85 -21.11 -9.60
C PRO A 226 -21.67 -20.43 -8.50
N THR A 227 -21.46 -19.13 -8.33
CA THR A 227 -22.30 -18.30 -7.45
C THR A 227 -23.66 -18.15 -8.10
N ARG A 228 -24.72 -18.67 -7.48
CA ARG A 228 -26.09 -18.29 -7.85
C ARG A 228 -26.34 -16.83 -7.41
N SER A 229 -27.12 -16.09 -8.18
CA SER A 229 -27.60 -14.76 -7.79
C SER A 229 -28.70 -14.88 -6.74
N HIS A 230 -28.69 -14.02 -5.72
CA HIS A 230 -29.58 -14.12 -4.57
C HIS A 230 -29.95 -12.74 -4.01
N ASP A 231 -31.25 -12.42 -3.95
CA ASP A 231 -31.80 -11.25 -3.25
C ASP A 231 -32.25 -11.57 -1.80
N GLY A 232 -32.12 -12.82 -1.37
CA GLY A 232 -32.53 -13.32 -0.05
C GLY A 232 -31.74 -12.70 1.12
N LYS A 233 -32.15 -11.51 1.57
CA LYS A 233 -31.51 -10.77 2.67
C LYS A 233 -31.97 -11.28 4.04
N VAL A 234 -31.60 -12.52 4.38
CA VAL A 234 -31.96 -13.22 5.63
C VAL A 234 -31.45 -12.51 6.89
N ILE A 235 -30.31 -11.82 6.79
CA ILE A 235 -29.63 -11.13 7.90
C ILE A 235 -30.50 -9.98 8.43
N THR A 236 -30.94 -10.10 9.69
CA THR A 236 -31.64 -9.03 10.40
C THR A 236 -30.68 -7.93 10.86
N MET A 237 -31.18 -6.72 11.05
CA MET A 237 -30.38 -5.54 11.43
C MET A 237 -30.17 -5.40 12.95
N ARG A 238 -30.80 -6.24 13.77
CA ARG A 238 -30.75 -6.20 15.24
C ARG A 238 -30.81 -7.63 15.81
N SER A 239 -30.04 -7.89 16.86
CA SER A 239 -30.09 -9.14 17.63
C SER A 239 -31.48 -9.38 18.26
N ASN A 240 -31.83 -10.66 18.43
CA ASN A 240 -33.11 -11.13 18.95
C ASN A 240 -34.29 -10.59 18.11
N THR A 241 -34.16 -10.62 16.79
CA THR A 241 -35.25 -10.29 15.84
C THR A 241 -35.71 -11.53 15.09
N ARG A 242 -34.76 -12.36 14.66
CA ARG A 242 -35.00 -13.67 14.06
C ARG A 242 -33.91 -14.63 14.47
N TRP A 243 -34.31 -15.75 15.04
CA TRP A 243 -33.46 -16.92 15.24
C TRP A 243 -33.73 -17.94 14.13
N CYS A 244 -32.75 -18.77 13.84
CA CYS A 244 -32.85 -19.84 12.86
C CYS A 244 -32.45 -21.17 13.49
N SER A 245 -33.15 -22.23 13.11
CA SER A 245 -32.93 -23.60 13.55
C SER A 245 -32.81 -24.53 12.34
N ASP A 246 -31.99 -25.57 12.48
CA ASP A 246 -31.72 -26.58 11.46
C ASP A 246 -31.19 -27.86 12.14
N CYS A 247 -31.34 -29.01 11.48
CA CYS A 247 -30.96 -30.32 11.99
C CYS A 247 -29.88 -30.96 11.11
N PHE A 248 -28.75 -31.34 11.69
CA PHE A 248 -27.67 -32.01 10.95
C PHE A 248 -27.18 -33.29 11.61
N THR A 249 -27.01 -34.34 10.82
CA THR A 249 -26.37 -35.59 11.25
C THR A 249 -24.85 -35.48 11.10
N LEU A 250 -24.13 -35.96 12.11
CA LEU A 250 -22.71 -36.31 12.08
C LEU A 250 -22.56 -37.83 12.11
N GLN A 251 -21.47 -38.35 11.55
CA GLN A 251 -21.18 -39.79 11.51
C GLN A 251 -19.79 -40.03 12.12
N CYS A 252 -19.68 -41.08 12.94
CA CYS A 252 -18.44 -41.47 13.63
C CYS A 252 -17.75 -42.61 12.88
N ALA A 253 -16.48 -42.89 13.20
CA ALA A 253 -15.67 -43.89 12.50
C ALA A 253 -16.22 -45.33 12.65
N ASN A 254 -16.85 -45.66 13.78
CA ASN A 254 -17.54 -46.93 13.99
C ASN A 254 -18.88 -47.07 13.23
N GLY A 255 -19.35 -46.01 12.57
CA GLY A 255 -20.63 -45.97 11.86
C GLY A 255 -21.77 -45.29 12.62
N ASP A 256 -21.61 -44.97 13.91
CA ASP A 256 -22.60 -44.27 14.73
C ASP A 256 -23.03 -42.95 14.10
N ARG A 257 -24.26 -42.54 14.39
CA ARG A 257 -24.80 -41.25 13.98
C ARG A 257 -25.16 -40.42 15.20
N VAL A 258 -24.77 -39.16 15.19
CA VAL A 258 -25.22 -38.15 16.16
C VAL A 258 -25.97 -37.08 15.39
N HIS A 259 -27.27 -36.99 15.65
CA HIS A 259 -28.14 -35.94 15.16
C HIS A 259 -28.04 -34.74 16.09
N VAL A 260 -27.81 -33.55 15.53
CA VAL A 260 -27.69 -32.29 16.28
C VAL A 260 -28.69 -31.29 15.73
N ALA A 261 -29.47 -30.66 16.60
CA ALA A 261 -30.28 -29.48 16.28
C ALA A 261 -29.79 -28.30 17.13
N PHE A 262 -29.88 -27.08 16.59
CA PHE A 262 -29.31 -25.89 17.22
C PHE A 262 -30.15 -24.66 16.94
N ALA A 263 -30.13 -23.69 17.85
CA ALA A 263 -30.73 -22.37 17.65
C ALA A 263 -29.62 -21.31 17.48
N MET A 264 -29.73 -20.45 16.47
CA MET A 264 -28.74 -19.38 16.22
C MET A 264 -29.42 -18.05 15.87
N ASP A 265 -28.93 -16.92 16.42
CA ASP A 265 -29.40 -15.59 16.03
C ASP A 265 -28.87 -15.17 14.64
N THR A 266 -29.76 -14.66 13.79
CA THR A 266 -29.41 -14.33 12.39
C THR A 266 -28.60 -13.04 12.20
N CYS A 267 -28.53 -12.18 13.22
CA CYS A 267 -27.78 -10.92 13.21
C CYS A 267 -26.36 -11.13 13.78
N ASP A 268 -26.26 -11.58 15.04
CA ASP A 268 -24.98 -11.70 15.75
C ASP A 268 -24.29 -13.07 15.60
N ARG A 269 -25.01 -14.09 15.10
CA ARG A 269 -24.50 -15.44 14.82
C ARG A 269 -24.12 -16.26 16.05
N GLU A 270 -24.55 -15.88 17.25
CA GLU A 270 -24.35 -16.77 18.40
C GLU A 270 -25.24 -18.01 18.25
N VAL A 271 -24.65 -19.20 18.42
CA VAL A 271 -25.44 -20.40 18.66
C VAL A 271 -25.87 -20.36 20.12
N ILE A 272 -27.17 -20.17 20.33
CA ILE A 272 -27.80 -19.88 21.62
C ILE A 272 -27.88 -21.15 22.47
N SER A 273 -28.29 -22.25 21.85
CA SER A 273 -28.31 -23.59 22.44
C SER A 273 -28.20 -24.65 21.33
N TYR A 274 -27.96 -25.89 21.74
CA TYR A 274 -28.01 -27.06 20.86
C TYR A 274 -28.40 -28.30 21.66
N ILE A 275 -29.01 -29.26 20.97
CA ILE A 275 -29.35 -30.59 21.48
C ILE A 275 -28.71 -31.66 20.60
N SER A 276 -28.43 -32.85 21.16
CA SER A 276 -27.83 -33.95 20.42
C SER A 276 -28.37 -35.31 20.85
N SER A 277 -28.61 -36.20 19.88
CA SER A 277 -29.22 -37.53 20.07
C SER A 277 -28.65 -38.54 19.08
N THR A 278 -28.53 -39.81 19.48
CA THR A 278 -28.09 -40.91 18.61
C THR A 278 -29.20 -41.53 17.77
N ILE A 279 -30.46 -41.40 18.21
CA ILE A 279 -31.63 -42.03 17.56
C ILE A 279 -32.28 -41.07 16.55
N GLY A 280 -32.25 -39.77 16.85
CA GLY A 280 -32.92 -38.73 16.07
C GLY A 280 -33.39 -37.56 16.93
N ILE A 281 -33.89 -36.50 16.30
CA ILE A 281 -34.45 -35.32 16.97
C ILE A 281 -35.96 -35.30 16.71
N ASP A 282 -36.75 -35.36 17.77
CA ASP A 282 -38.21 -35.41 17.71
C ASP A 282 -38.86 -34.05 18.02
N GLY A 283 -40.20 -34.00 18.02
CA GLY A 283 -40.93 -32.77 18.34
C GLY A 283 -40.73 -32.30 19.79
N ARG A 284 -40.55 -33.22 20.76
CA ARG A 284 -40.27 -32.85 22.14
C ARG A 284 -38.92 -32.17 22.27
N ALA A 285 -37.85 -32.78 21.74
CA ALA A 285 -36.51 -32.21 21.85
C ALA A 285 -36.42 -30.82 21.19
N ILE A 286 -37.15 -30.57 20.09
CA ILE A 286 -37.25 -29.22 19.51
C ILE A 286 -37.94 -28.22 20.46
N ARG A 287 -38.96 -28.63 21.23
CA ARG A 287 -39.56 -27.76 22.27
C ARG A 287 -38.57 -27.47 23.40
N ASP A 288 -37.85 -28.49 23.85
CA ASP A 288 -36.80 -28.35 24.87
C ASP A 288 -35.71 -27.38 24.39
N LEU A 289 -35.22 -27.51 23.14
CA LEU A 289 -34.28 -26.59 22.48
C LEU A 289 -34.79 -25.14 22.43
N ILE A 290 -36.07 -24.92 22.08
CA ILE A 290 -36.70 -23.58 22.03
C ILE A 290 -36.73 -22.96 23.44
N PHE A 291 -37.07 -23.74 24.46
CA PHE A 291 -37.11 -23.28 25.85
C PHE A 291 -35.72 -22.96 26.39
N GLU A 292 -34.74 -23.85 26.22
CA GLU A 292 -33.33 -23.61 26.59
C GLU A 292 -32.75 -22.37 25.90
N SER A 293 -33.11 -22.15 24.62
CA SER A 293 -32.71 -20.94 23.87
C SER A 293 -33.26 -19.67 24.52
N MET A 294 -34.50 -19.72 25.01
CA MET A 294 -35.15 -18.59 25.67
C MET A 294 -34.52 -18.32 27.04
N GLU A 295 -34.35 -19.35 27.88
CA GLU A 295 -33.78 -19.22 29.22
C GLU A 295 -32.31 -18.74 29.17
N TYR A 296 -31.49 -19.29 28.28
CA TYR A 296 -30.11 -18.83 28.10
C TYR A 296 -30.03 -17.35 27.70
N ARG A 297 -30.97 -16.88 26.88
CA ARG A 297 -30.89 -15.55 26.25
C ARG A 297 -31.57 -14.43 27.04
N PHE A 298 -32.58 -14.75 27.85
CA PHE A 298 -33.38 -13.78 28.61
C PHE A 298 -33.42 -14.06 30.11
N GLY A 299 -32.83 -15.16 30.58
CA GLY A 299 -33.05 -15.67 31.92
C GLY A 299 -34.41 -16.34 32.06
N LYS A 300 -34.82 -16.60 33.29
CA LYS A 300 -36.10 -17.24 33.60
C LYS A 300 -37.26 -16.27 33.35
N VAL A 301 -37.87 -16.41 32.17
CA VAL A 301 -39.07 -15.68 31.73
C VAL A 301 -40.08 -16.69 31.19
N ASP A 302 -41.37 -16.49 31.47
CA ASP A 302 -42.43 -17.39 30.98
C ASP A 302 -42.79 -17.14 29.50
N VAL A 303 -42.57 -15.91 29.04
CA VAL A 303 -42.86 -15.44 27.66
C VAL A 303 -41.78 -14.44 27.24
N LEU A 304 -41.42 -14.43 25.96
CA LEU A 304 -40.47 -13.47 25.40
C LEU A 304 -40.90 -12.00 25.59
N PRO A 305 -39.97 -11.08 25.95
CA PRO A 305 -40.27 -9.65 26.14
C PRO A 305 -40.59 -8.89 24.84
N LYS A 306 -40.41 -9.54 23.68
CA LYS A 306 -40.80 -9.06 22.35
C LYS A 306 -40.94 -10.26 21.42
N PRO A 307 -41.84 -10.24 20.40
CA PRO A 307 -41.91 -11.31 19.42
C PRO A 307 -40.59 -11.51 18.69
N ILE A 308 -40.10 -12.76 18.65
CA ILE A 308 -38.92 -13.17 17.88
C ILE A 308 -39.38 -14.14 16.79
N GLN A 309 -38.90 -13.93 15.56
CA GLN A 309 -39.20 -14.88 14.49
C GLN A 309 -38.37 -16.15 14.67
N TRP A 310 -39.02 -17.30 14.83
CA TRP A 310 -38.36 -18.60 14.82
C TRP A 310 -38.43 -19.17 13.40
N LEU A 311 -37.30 -19.24 12.71
CA LEU A 311 -37.21 -19.75 11.34
C LEU A 311 -36.64 -21.17 11.31
N SER A 312 -37.44 -22.13 10.86
CA SER A 312 -37.01 -23.52 10.61
C SER A 312 -37.21 -23.91 9.15
N ASP A 313 -36.72 -25.10 8.78
CA ASP A 313 -37.21 -25.79 7.60
C ASP A 313 -38.64 -26.36 7.84
N ASN A 314 -39.12 -27.21 6.91
CA ASN A 314 -40.39 -27.93 7.06
C ASN A 314 -40.20 -29.34 7.66
N GLY A 315 -39.17 -29.55 8.49
CA GLY A 315 -38.93 -30.82 9.17
C GLY A 315 -40.11 -31.18 10.10
N PRO A 316 -40.57 -32.45 10.13
CA PRO A 316 -41.78 -32.82 10.88
C PRO A 316 -41.76 -32.45 12.37
N CYS A 317 -40.59 -32.46 13.02
CA CYS A 317 -40.43 -32.03 14.41
C CYS A 317 -40.68 -30.53 14.64
N TYR A 318 -40.43 -29.68 13.66
CA TYR A 318 -40.71 -28.24 13.68
C TYR A 318 -42.17 -27.92 13.30
N VAL A 319 -42.73 -28.64 12.34
CA VAL A 319 -44.09 -28.39 11.79
C VAL A 319 -45.19 -29.02 12.65
N ALA A 320 -44.86 -29.98 13.52
CA ALA A 320 -45.81 -30.62 14.44
C ALA A 320 -46.62 -29.59 15.25
N ARG A 321 -47.94 -29.77 15.29
CA ARG A 321 -48.90 -28.83 15.91
C ARG A 321 -48.48 -28.42 17.33
N GLU A 322 -48.10 -29.39 18.16
CA GLU A 322 -47.63 -29.16 19.53
C GLU A 322 -46.40 -28.24 19.59
N THR A 323 -45.42 -28.42 18.69
CA THR A 323 -44.20 -27.60 18.66
C THR A 323 -44.53 -26.16 18.25
N VAL A 324 -45.40 -25.99 17.26
CA VAL A 324 -45.84 -24.68 16.77
C VAL A 324 -46.68 -23.94 17.83
N GLU A 325 -47.57 -24.64 18.53
CA GLU A 325 -48.37 -24.07 19.63
C GLU A 325 -47.49 -23.71 20.84
N PHE A 326 -46.58 -24.60 21.25
CA PHE A 326 -45.62 -24.35 22.33
C PHE A 326 -44.76 -23.10 22.06
N ALA A 327 -44.18 -23.00 20.86
CA ALA A 327 -43.36 -21.85 20.48
C ALA A 327 -44.17 -20.54 20.45
N ARG A 328 -45.42 -20.57 19.98
CA ARG A 328 -46.32 -19.40 20.01
C ARG A 328 -46.68 -18.97 21.43
N ASN A 329 -46.90 -19.92 22.34
CA ASN A 329 -47.19 -19.63 23.75
C ASN A 329 -46.01 -18.94 24.45
N LEU A 330 -44.77 -19.29 24.08
CA LEU A 330 -43.56 -18.59 24.54
C LEU A 330 -43.31 -17.22 23.83
N GLY A 331 -44.16 -16.84 22.86
CA GLY A 331 -44.09 -15.56 22.15
C GLY A 331 -43.29 -15.57 20.83
N PHE A 332 -42.96 -16.74 20.27
CA PHE A 332 -42.27 -16.82 18.97
C PHE A 332 -43.25 -16.69 17.78
N ASP A 333 -42.85 -15.88 16.80
CA ASP A 333 -43.46 -15.83 15.46
C ASP A 333 -42.87 -16.97 14.60
N VAL A 334 -43.49 -18.15 14.68
CA VAL A 334 -43.03 -19.36 13.97
C VAL A 334 -43.21 -19.21 12.46
N ARG A 335 -42.09 -19.32 11.72
CA ARG A 335 -42.02 -19.28 10.26
C ARG A 335 -41.27 -20.50 9.75
N THR A 336 -41.82 -21.17 8.75
CA THR A 336 -41.10 -22.21 8.00
C THR A 336 -40.62 -21.66 6.66
N THR A 337 -39.62 -22.30 6.06
CA THR A 337 -39.17 -21.96 4.71
C THR A 337 -40.27 -22.25 3.67
N PRO A 338 -40.49 -21.39 2.66
CA PRO A 338 -41.29 -21.76 1.50
C PRO A 338 -40.68 -22.98 0.81
N ALA A 339 -41.53 -23.93 0.37
CA ALA A 339 -41.08 -25.08 -0.39
C ALA A 339 -40.23 -24.61 -1.59
N TYR A 340 -39.05 -25.20 -1.75
CA TYR A 340 -38.06 -24.91 -2.80
C TYR A 340 -37.34 -23.54 -2.75
N SER A 341 -37.38 -22.76 -1.65
CA SER A 341 -36.44 -21.63 -1.44
C SER A 341 -35.39 -21.92 -0.35
N PRO A 342 -34.27 -22.58 -0.68
CA PRO A 342 -33.15 -22.79 0.26
C PRO A 342 -32.43 -21.49 0.65
N GLU A 343 -32.63 -20.39 -0.08
CA GLU A 343 -32.10 -19.07 0.32
C GLU A 343 -32.61 -18.63 1.69
N SER A 344 -33.85 -18.99 2.04
CA SER A 344 -34.55 -18.46 3.21
C SER A 344 -33.90 -18.84 4.55
N ASN A 345 -33.41 -20.07 4.72
CA ASN A 345 -32.63 -20.49 5.90
C ASN A 345 -31.11 -20.58 5.62
N GLY A 346 -30.61 -19.84 4.63
CA GLY A 346 -29.20 -19.91 4.20
C GLY A 346 -28.16 -19.53 5.27
N MET A 347 -28.57 -18.91 6.38
CA MET A 347 -27.72 -18.67 7.54
C MET A 347 -27.41 -19.95 8.33
N ALA A 348 -28.42 -20.78 8.60
CA ALA A 348 -28.24 -22.08 9.26
C ALA A 348 -27.41 -23.03 8.39
N GLU A 349 -27.73 -23.13 7.09
CA GLU A 349 -26.92 -23.91 6.14
C GLU A 349 -25.43 -23.47 6.15
N ALA A 350 -25.17 -22.16 6.19
CA ALA A 350 -23.83 -21.61 6.19
C ALA A 350 -23.09 -21.86 7.52
N PHE A 351 -23.81 -21.96 8.64
CA PHE A 351 -23.28 -22.48 9.90
C PHE A 351 -22.92 -23.94 9.79
N VAL A 352 -23.84 -24.84 9.40
CA VAL A 352 -23.57 -26.29 9.32
C VAL A 352 -22.39 -26.60 8.40
N LYS A 353 -22.31 -25.95 7.24
CA LYS A 353 -21.18 -26.06 6.29
C LYS A 353 -19.86 -25.50 6.84
N THR A 354 -19.92 -24.59 7.81
CA THR A 354 -18.75 -24.05 8.51
C THR A 354 -18.34 -24.94 9.67
N PHE A 355 -19.28 -25.40 10.50
CA PHE A 355 -19.06 -26.25 11.66
C PHE A 355 -18.45 -27.60 11.26
N LYS A 356 -19.04 -28.28 10.26
CA LYS A 356 -18.51 -29.54 9.73
C LYS A 356 -17.09 -29.40 9.17
N ARG A 357 -16.76 -28.26 8.53
CA ARG A 357 -15.43 -28.00 7.95
C ARG A 357 -14.38 -27.59 8.99
N ASP A 358 -14.78 -26.86 10.04
CA ASP A 358 -13.82 -26.22 10.96
C ASP A 358 -13.59 -27.01 12.26
N TYR A 359 -14.49 -27.91 12.62
CA TYR A 359 -14.43 -28.70 13.86
C TYR A 359 -14.45 -30.21 13.57
N VAL A 360 -15.51 -30.69 12.88
CA VAL A 360 -15.72 -32.14 12.70
C VAL A 360 -14.64 -32.78 11.81
N ALA A 361 -14.29 -32.15 10.68
CA ALA A 361 -13.40 -32.70 9.66
C ALA A 361 -11.91 -32.89 10.05
N PHE A 362 -11.55 -32.65 11.31
CA PHE A 362 -10.19 -32.84 11.84
C PHE A 362 -10.18 -33.52 13.22
N SER A 363 -11.29 -34.10 13.67
CA SER A 363 -11.41 -34.69 15.00
C SER A 363 -11.71 -36.19 15.01
N ASP A 364 -11.97 -36.79 13.84
CA ASP A 364 -12.20 -38.22 13.57
C ASP A 364 -12.74 -39.02 14.77
N PRO A 365 -13.95 -38.68 15.27
CA PRO A 365 -14.51 -39.29 16.47
C PRO A 365 -14.78 -40.78 16.25
N LEU A 366 -14.31 -41.61 17.18
CA LEU A 366 -14.46 -43.06 17.09
C LEU A 366 -15.93 -43.49 17.22
N ASP A 367 -16.64 -42.93 18.20
CA ASP A 367 -17.99 -43.32 18.62
C ASP A 367 -18.87 -42.10 18.95
N ALA A 368 -20.18 -42.33 19.08
CA ALA A 368 -21.14 -41.28 19.41
C ALA A 368 -20.86 -40.58 20.74
N HIS A 369 -20.40 -41.30 21.77
CA HIS A 369 -20.19 -40.73 23.10
C HIS A 369 -18.97 -39.79 23.11
N THR A 370 -17.85 -40.14 22.46
CA THR A 370 -16.73 -39.19 22.30
C THR A 370 -17.15 -37.94 21.52
N LEU A 371 -17.93 -38.10 20.45
CA LEU A 371 -18.45 -36.97 19.67
C LEU A 371 -19.36 -36.06 20.50
N MET A 372 -20.35 -36.60 21.20
CA MET A 372 -21.25 -35.82 22.06
C MET A 372 -20.48 -35.09 23.18
N LYS A 373 -19.41 -35.69 23.72
CA LYS A 373 -18.51 -35.06 24.70
C LYS A 373 -17.67 -33.92 24.13
N GLN A 374 -17.43 -33.90 22.81
CA GLN A 374 -16.68 -32.84 22.13
C GLN A 374 -17.55 -31.63 21.73
N LEU A 375 -18.84 -31.84 21.45
CA LEU A 375 -19.76 -30.78 21.02
C LEU A 375 -19.72 -29.50 21.89
N PRO A 376 -19.77 -29.55 23.24
CA PRO A 376 -19.79 -28.33 24.07
C PRO A 376 -18.60 -27.42 23.80
N ALA A 377 -17.40 -28.00 23.69
CA ALA A 377 -16.17 -27.27 23.45
C ALA A 377 -16.10 -26.64 22.04
N TRP A 378 -16.76 -27.25 21.05
CA TRP A 378 -16.83 -26.71 19.68
C TRP A 378 -17.83 -25.56 19.56
N PHE A 379 -19.00 -25.66 20.20
CA PHE A 379 -19.97 -24.56 20.23
C PHE A 379 -19.46 -23.36 21.04
N GLU A 380 -18.78 -23.59 22.15
CA GLU A 380 -18.18 -22.53 22.96
C GLU A 380 -17.02 -21.81 22.23
N ASP A 381 -16.11 -22.56 21.57
CA ASP A 381 -15.07 -21.97 20.72
C ASP A 381 -15.65 -21.22 19.52
N TYR A 382 -16.74 -21.72 18.93
CA TYR A 382 -17.44 -21.01 17.86
C TYR A 382 -17.94 -19.65 18.36
N ASN A 383 -18.58 -19.60 19.53
CA ASN A 383 -19.19 -18.39 20.08
C ASN A 383 -18.18 -17.35 20.59
N GLU A 384 -17.03 -17.75 21.15
CA GLU A 384 -16.01 -16.80 21.67
C GLU A 384 -14.85 -16.51 20.69
N ASN A 385 -14.48 -17.46 19.82
CA ASN A 385 -13.24 -17.38 19.02
C ASN A 385 -13.43 -17.33 17.49
N ALA A 386 -14.49 -17.91 16.91
CA ALA A 386 -14.57 -18.08 15.46
C ALA A 386 -14.79 -16.74 14.70
N PRO A 387 -13.85 -16.28 13.85
CA PRO A 387 -13.93 -14.93 13.28
C PRO A 387 -14.80 -14.87 12.02
N HIS A 388 -15.93 -14.16 12.08
CA HIS A 388 -16.91 -14.09 10.98
C HIS A 388 -16.79 -12.83 10.12
N LYS A 389 -16.69 -13.01 8.79
CA LYS A 389 -16.65 -11.89 7.82
C LYS A 389 -17.82 -10.91 7.98
N GLY A 390 -19.04 -11.41 8.27
CA GLY A 390 -20.23 -10.58 8.48
C GLY A 390 -20.13 -9.68 9.72
N LEU A 391 -19.53 -10.19 10.80
CA LEU A 391 -19.32 -9.47 12.07
C LEU A 391 -18.02 -8.64 12.06
N LYS A 392 -17.60 -8.15 10.89
CA LYS A 392 -16.33 -7.42 10.69
C LYS A 392 -15.09 -8.21 11.21
N MET A 393 -15.13 -9.54 11.09
CA MET A 393 -14.13 -10.52 11.57
C MET A 393 -14.08 -10.75 13.09
N MET A 394 -15.04 -10.24 13.88
CA MET A 394 -15.20 -10.62 15.30
C MET A 394 -15.89 -12.00 15.43
N ALA A 395 -15.78 -12.62 16.60
CA ALA A 395 -16.59 -13.78 16.99
C ALA A 395 -17.98 -13.34 17.49
N PRO A 396 -18.98 -14.24 17.57
CA PRO A 396 -20.36 -13.90 17.94
C PRO A 396 -20.48 -13.13 19.26
N ARG A 397 -19.97 -13.70 20.37
CA ARG A 397 -20.03 -13.04 21.68
C ARG A 397 -19.15 -11.79 21.75
N GLN A 398 -18.07 -11.72 20.99
CA GLN A 398 -17.27 -10.48 20.88
C GLN A 398 -18.07 -9.35 20.19
N PHE A 399 -18.88 -9.68 19.19
CA PHE A 399 -19.79 -8.72 18.55
C PHE A 399 -20.89 -8.28 19.53
N ILE A 400 -21.52 -9.21 20.24
CA ILE A 400 -22.55 -8.91 21.27
C ILE A 400 -21.96 -8.02 22.38
N LYS A 401 -20.84 -8.43 22.99
CA LYS A 401 -20.10 -7.67 24.02
C LYS A 401 -19.67 -6.27 23.53
N LYS A 402 -19.64 -6.02 22.22
CA LYS A 402 -19.38 -4.70 21.63
C LYS A 402 -20.65 -3.89 21.37
N VAL A 403 -21.72 -4.52 20.86
CA VAL A 403 -23.01 -3.89 20.57
C VAL A 403 -23.81 -3.57 21.85
N LEU A 404 -23.51 -4.24 22.97
CA LEU A 404 -24.04 -3.89 24.30
C LEU A 404 -23.21 -2.81 25.02
N ARG A 405 -22.15 -2.27 24.40
CA ARG A 405 -21.21 -1.30 25.01
C ARG A 405 -21.14 0.05 24.28
N GLY A 406 -21.99 0.30 23.30
CA GLY A 406 -22.07 1.56 22.55
C GLY A 406 -23.22 1.59 21.57
#